data_AF-A0A2E0P9Z2-F1
#
_entry.id   AF-A0A2E0P9Z2-F1
#
_cell.length_a   1.000
_cell.length_b   1.000
_cell.length_c   1.000
_cell.angle_alpha   90.00
_cell.angle_beta   90.00
_cell.angle_gamma   90.00
#
_symmetry.space_group_name_H-M   'P 1'
#
loop_
_entity.id
_entity.type
_entity.pdbx_description
1 polymer ?
#
loop_
_entity_poly.entity_id
_entity_poly.type
_entity_poly.pdbx_seq_one_letter_code
_entity_poly.pdbx_strand_id
1 'polypeptide(L)'
;MKHILITLTAVLIAGCTSNKNLNFSSISIGMDKDQVMAMNGKPYRIAAIDGFEYYIYRGFDLKLMFDGTQGSGSYEAFIRFKDKKVEAYGRLDDFDSTRHKEVLIKKTDLET
;
A
#
# COMPACT_ATOMS: atom_id res chain seq x y z
N MET A 1 43.78 18.86 0.07
CA MET A 1 42.47 19.26 -0.52
C MET A 1 41.86 18.23 -1.49
N LYS A 2 42.64 17.28 -2.06
CA LYS A 2 42.12 16.28 -3.01
C LYS A 2 41.29 15.15 -2.36
N HIS A 3 41.57 14.78 -1.11
CA HIS A 3 40.86 13.70 -0.39
C HIS A 3 39.49 14.12 0.20
N ILE A 4 39.27 15.43 0.42
CA ILE A 4 37.98 15.97 0.90
C ILE A 4 36.92 15.89 -0.21
N LEU A 5 37.33 16.10 -1.47
CA LEU A 5 36.41 16.03 -2.61
C LEU A 5 35.91 14.59 -2.88
N ILE A 6 36.78 13.60 -2.65
CA ILE A 6 36.45 12.18 -2.85
C ILE A 6 35.48 11.68 -1.76
N THR A 7 35.66 12.13 -0.52
CA THR A 7 34.77 11.76 0.59
C THR A 7 33.37 12.39 0.47
N LEU A 8 33.26 13.62 -0.06
CA LEU A 8 31.98 14.28 -0.28
C LEU A 8 31.12 13.59 -1.37
N THR A 9 31.77 12.97 -2.35
CA THR A 9 31.09 12.29 -3.47
C THR A 9 30.50 10.93 -3.04
N ALA A 10 31.15 10.22 -2.12
CA ALA A 10 30.68 8.92 -1.63
C ALA A 10 29.43 9.03 -0.71
N VAL A 11 29.26 10.14 0.01
CA VAL A 11 28.10 10.37 0.91
C VAL A 11 26.80 10.64 0.14
N LEU A 12 26.88 11.16 -1.09
CA LEU A 12 25.72 11.49 -1.92
C LEU A 12 24.98 10.28 -2.50
N ILE A 13 25.58 9.08 -2.49
CA ILE A 13 25.03 7.87 -3.14
C ILE A 13 24.22 7.00 -2.16
N ALA A 14 24.19 7.34 -0.87
CA ALA A 14 23.40 6.60 0.14
C ALA A 14 21.89 6.94 0.12
N GLY A 15 21.43 7.77 -0.83
CA GLY A 15 20.04 8.21 -0.96
C GLY A 15 19.18 7.41 -1.95
N CYS A 16 19.42 6.10 -2.14
CA CYS A 16 18.50 5.27 -2.94
C CYS A 16 17.28 4.87 -2.10
N THR A 17 16.25 5.72 -2.06
CA THR A 17 14.91 5.25 -1.71
C THR A 17 14.41 4.34 -2.83
N SER A 18 14.58 3.02 -2.65
CA SER A 18 13.89 2.05 -3.50
C SER A 18 12.39 2.20 -3.27
N ASN A 19 11.71 2.84 -4.22
CA ASN A 19 10.25 2.83 -4.30
C ASN A 19 9.82 1.41 -4.65
N LYS A 20 9.73 0.54 -3.62
CA LYS A 20 9.11 -0.75 -3.77
C LYS A 20 7.62 -0.51 -4.03
N ASN A 21 7.11 -1.05 -5.13
CA ASN A 21 5.68 -1.07 -5.36
C ASN A 21 5.01 -1.94 -4.29
N LEU A 22 3.91 -1.45 -3.74
CA LEU A 22 3.11 -2.21 -2.78
C LEU A 22 2.64 -3.51 -3.44
N ASN A 23 2.95 -4.64 -2.80
CA ASN A 23 2.47 -5.94 -3.26
C ASN A 23 1.60 -6.60 -2.19
N PHE A 24 0.29 -6.53 -2.39
CA PHE A 24 -0.68 -7.14 -1.49
C PHE A 24 -0.56 -8.66 -1.36
N SER A 25 -0.02 -9.37 -2.34
CA SER A 25 0.18 -10.83 -2.21
C SER A 25 1.23 -11.21 -1.17
N SER A 26 2.07 -10.25 -0.77
CA SER A 26 3.06 -10.43 0.30
C SER A 26 2.55 -10.07 1.69
N ILE A 27 1.36 -9.46 1.80
CA ILE A 27 0.79 -9.00 3.06
C ILE A 27 -0.20 -10.05 3.56
N SER A 28 -0.27 -10.24 4.87
CA SER A 28 -1.24 -11.13 5.50
C SER A 28 -1.83 -10.49 6.74
N ILE A 29 -3.08 -10.84 7.05
CA ILE A 29 -3.72 -10.46 8.32
C ILE A 29 -2.88 -10.98 9.48
N GLY A 30 -2.70 -10.16 10.52
CA GLY A 30 -1.92 -10.48 11.71
C GLY A 30 -0.43 -10.09 11.64
N MET A 31 0.06 -9.70 10.46
CA MET A 31 1.43 -9.24 10.26
C MET A 31 1.74 -7.98 11.05
N ASP A 32 2.96 -7.85 11.58
CA ASP A 32 3.35 -6.64 12.31
C ASP A 32 3.80 -5.50 11.39
N LYS A 33 3.90 -4.29 11.95
CA LYS A 33 4.28 -3.08 11.20
C LYS A 33 5.70 -3.16 10.62
N ASP A 34 6.63 -3.80 11.32
CA ASP A 34 8.03 -3.87 10.89
C ASP A 34 8.19 -4.83 9.71
N GLN A 35 7.47 -5.95 9.73
CA GLN A 35 7.34 -6.89 8.60
C GLN A 35 6.76 -6.18 7.38
N VAL A 36 5.68 -5.41 7.54
CA VAL A 36 5.08 -4.63 6.44
C VAL A 36 6.08 -3.65 5.84
N MET A 37 6.81 -2.89 6.68
CA MET A 37 7.81 -1.92 6.21
C MET A 37 9.02 -2.58 5.56
N ALA A 38 9.49 -3.72 6.07
CA ALA A 38 10.62 -4.46 5.49
C ALA A 38 10.29 -4.92 4.06
N MET A 39 9.06 -5.37 3.83
CA MET A 39 8.62 -5.87 2.52
C MET A 39 8.26 -4.75 1.55
N ASN A 40 7.46 -3.78 1.98
CA ASN A 40 6.84 -2.78 1.09
C ASN A 40 7.53 -1.41 1.14
N GLY A 41 8.53 -1.23 2.01
CA GLY A 41 9.15 0.05 2.25
C GLY A 41 8.29 0.98 3.10
N LYS A 42 8.77 2.22 3.25
CA LYS A 42 8.07 3.24 4.03
C LYS A 42 6.76 3.66 3.33
N PRO A 43 5.66 3.81 4.07
CA PRO A 43 4.42 4.32 3.48
C PRO A 43 4.59 5.77 3.01
N TYR A 44 3.76 6.16 2.05
CA TYR A 44 3.65 7.54 1.59
C TYR A 44 3.18 8.48 2.71
N ARG A 45 2.19 8.02 3.50
CA ARG A 45 1.77 8.69 4.74
C ARG A 45 1.18 7.70 5.73
N ILE A 46 1.17 8.11 6.99
CA ILE A 46 0.51 7.40 8.09
C ILE A 46 -0.69 8.23 8.56
N ALA A 47 -1.79 7.58 8.87
CA ALA A 47 -2.98 8.20 9.46
C ALA A 47 -3.50 7.38 10.64
N ALA A 48 -4.21 8.00 11.57
CA ALA A 48 -4.95 7.30 12.62
C ALA A 48 -6.40 7.81 12.62
N ILE A 49 -7.35 6.90 12.49
CA ILE A 49 -8.79 7.20 12.34
C ILE A 49 -9.56 6.13 13.12
N ASP A 50 -10.52 6.54 13.96
CA ASP A 50 -11.43 5.65 14.71
C ASP A 50 -10.75 4.52 15.49
N GLY A 51 -9.57 4.79 16.05
CA GLY A 51 -8.80 3.81 16.84
C GLY A 51 -7.97 2.84 15.98
N PHE A 52 -7.94 3.01 14.66
CA PHE A 52 -7.08 2.27 13.75
C PHE A 52 -5.95 3.12 13.21
N GLU A 53 -4.81 2.49 12.93
CA GLU A 53 -3.72 3.12 12.21
C GLU A 53 -3.68 2.65 10.76
N TYR A 54 -3.34 3.53 9.84
CA TYR A 54 -3.32 3.26 8.41
C TYR A 54 -1.97 3.63 7.82
N TYR A 55 -1.35 2.68 7.14
CA TYR A 55 -0.25 2.95 6.24
C TYR A 55 -0.81 3.14 4.85
N ILE A 56 -0.61 4.33 4.28
CA ILE A 56 -1.07 4.64 2.93
C ILE A 56 0.11 4.61 1.98
N TYR A 57 -0.06 3.87 0.90
CA TYR A 57 0.90 3.74 -0.19
C TYR A 57 0.29 4.31 -1.46
N ARG A 58 1.16 4.84 -2.33
CA ARG A 58 0.79 5.27 -3.67
C ARG A 58 1.39 4.32 -4.67
N GLY A 59 0.60 3.95 -5.66
CA GLY A 59 1.06 3.14 -6.78
C GLY A 59 0.62 3.74 -8.10
N PHE A 60 1.15 3.17 -9.17
CA PHE A 60 0.77 3.51 -10.53
C PHE A 60 0.33 2.24 -11.25
N ASP A 61 -0.79 2.31 -11.93
CA ASP A 61 -1.36 1.25 -12.74
C ASP A 61 -1.58 1.79 -14.15
N LEU A 62 -0.80 1.25 -15.10
CA LEU A 62 -0.85 1.66 -16.49
C LEU A 62 -2.22 1.36 -17.11
N LYS A 63 -2.93 0.33 -16.62
CA LYS A 63 -4.29 0.04 -17.06
C LYS A 63 -5.24 1.16 -16.65
N LEU A 64 -5.16 1.64 -15.40
CA LEU A 64 -5.97 2.77 -14.93
C LEU A 64 -5.66 4.08 -15.68
N MET A 65 -4.44 4.23 -16.21
CA MET A 65 -4.09 5.38 -17.07
C MET A 65 -4.83 5.34 -18.41
N PHE A 66 -4.95 4.16 -19.02
CA PHE A 66 -5.54 3.99 -20.36
C PHE A 66 -7.04 3.63 -20.36
N ASP A 67 -7.63 3.31 -19.20
CA ASP A 67 -9.05 2.97 -19.04
C ASP A 67 -9.98 4.19 -18.99
N GLY A 68 -9.45 5.42 -19.12
CA GLY A 68 -10.23 6.64 -19.30
C GLY A 68 -11.04 7.12 -18.08
N THR A 69 -11.10 6.35 -16.99
CA THR A 69 -11.91 6.66 -15.80
C THR A 69 -11.21 7.54 -14.76
N GLN A 70 -9.90 7.38 -14.56
CA GLN A 70 -9.13 8.11 -13.52
C GLN A 70 -7.99 9.00 -14.05
N GLY A 71 -7.72 8.98 -15.36
CA GLY A 71 -6.87 9.91 -16.11
C GLY A 71 -5.37 9.99 -15.74
N SER A 72 -4.99 9.58 -14.54
CA SER A 72 -3.64 9.73 -13.98
C SER A 72 -2.91 8.41 -13.74
N GLY A 73 -3.60 7.27 -13.85
CA GLY A 73 -3.06 5.93 -13.51
C GLY A 73 -2.65 5.76 -12.04
N SER A 74 -2.77 6.80 -11.22
CA SER A 74 -2.34 6.79 -9.83
C SER A 74 -3.44 6.21 -8.96
N TYR A 75 -3.07 5.39 -7.99
CA TYR A 75 -4.00 4.87 -6.99
C TYR A 75 -3.41 4.99 -5.58
N GLU A 76 -4.29 5.11 -4.61
CA GLU A 76 -3.94 4.99 -3.20
C GLU A 76 -4.41 3.63 -2.67
N ALA A 77 -3.52 3.02 -1.90
CA ALA A 77 -3.72 1.75 -1.24
C ALA A 77 -3.46 1.92 0.25
N PHE A 78 -4.14 1.13 1.07
CA PHE A 78 -3.98 1.19 2.50
C PHE A 78 -3.72 -0.18 3.11
N ILE A 79 -3.08 -0.14 4.28
CA ILE A 79 -2.98 -1.24 5.22
C ILE A 79 -3.45 -0.69 6.56
N ARG A 80 -4.55 -1.23 7.08
CA ARG A 80 -5.15 -0.89 8.37
C ARG A 80 -4.60 -1.82 9.45
N PHE A 81 -4.24 -1.24 10.57
CA PHE A 81 -3.72 -1.94 11.74
C PHE A 81 -4.66 -1.80 12.93
N LYS A 82 -4.83 -2.91 13.64
CA LYS A 82 -5.44 -2.97 14.97
C LYS A 82 -4.47 -3.69 15.90
N ASP A 83 -4.23 -3.14 17.10
CA ASP A 83 -3.29 -3.72 18.06
C ASP A 83 -1.89 -4.00 17.47
N LYS A 84 -1.41 -3.07 16.63
CA LYS A 84 -0.13 -3.12 15.90
C LYS A 84 -0.01 -4.24 14.86
N LYS A 85 -1.08 -4.94 14.55
CA LYS A 85 -1.13 -6.00 13.55
C LYS A 85 -2.03 -5.63 12.38
N VAL A 86 -1.72 -6.11 11.18
CA VAL A 86 -2.54 -5.93 9.99
C VAL A 86 -3.92 -6.53 10.23
N GLU A 87 -4.95 -5.72 10.05
CA GLU A 87 -6.35 -6.09 10.27
C GLU A 87 -7.16 -6.01 8.96
N ALA A 88 -6.80 -5.10 8.05
CA ALA A 88 -7.33 -5.07 6.68
C ALA A 88 -6.32 -4.41 5.72
N TYR A 89 -6.42 -4.67 4.41
CA TYR A 89 -5.65 -3.98 3.39
C TYR A 89 -6.36 -4.04 2.03
N GLY A 90 -6.02 -3.12 1.14
CA GLY A 90 -6.51 -3.10 -0.24
C GLY A 90 -6.40 -1.72 -0.86
N ARG A 91 -6.93 -1.56 -2.08
CA ARG A 91 -7.05 -0.23 -2.68
C ARG A 91 -8.20 0.52 -2.03
N LEU A 92 -8.11 1.84 -1.99
CA LEU A 92 -9.16 2.65 -1.34
C LEU A 92 -10.53 2.44 -2.00
N ASP A 93 -10.56 2.20 -3.31
CA ASP A 93 -11.76 1.91 -4.12
C ASP A 93 -12.29 0.47 -4.00
N ASP A 94 -11.53 -0.45 -3.38
CA ASP A 94 -12.00 -1.82 -3.09
C ASP A 94 -13.02 -1.82 -1.93
N PHE A 95 -13.04 -0.80 -1.08
CA PHE A 95 -13.91 -0.76 0.10
C PHE A 95 -15.18 0.07 -0.11
N ASP A 96 -15.47 0.46 -1.35
CA ASP A 96 -16.74 1.08 -1.68
C ASP A 96 -17.88 0.06 -1.57
N SER A 97 -18.52 0.06 -0.41
CA SER A 97 -19.71 -0.74 -0.07
C SER A 97 -20.90 -0.54 -1.03
N THR A 98 -20.90 0.51 -1.85
CA THR A 98 -21.90 0.68 -2.91
C THR A 98 -21.68 -0.24 -4.10
N ARG A 99 -20.46 -0.76 -4.30
CA ARG A 99 -20.09 -1.65 -5.42
C ARG A 99 -20.03 -3.14 -5.04
N HIS A 100 -19.92 -3.48 -3.76
CA HIS A 100 -19.70 -4.86 -3.28
C HIS A 100 -20.98 -5.71 -3.15
N LYS A 101 -22.14 -5.23 -3.59
CA LYS A 101 -23.42 -5.94 -3.42
C LYS A 101 -23.56 -7.20 -4.28
N GLU A 102 -22.74 -7.40 -5.32
CA GLU A 102 -22.93 -8.51 -6.26
C GLU A 102 -22.31 -9.84 -5.83
N VAL A 103 -21.31 -9.86 -4.93
CA VAL A 103 -20.57 -11.10 -4.61
C VAL A 103 -21.26 -11.95 -3.54
N LEU A 104 -22.21 -11.40 -2.78
CA LEU A 104 -22.89 -12.09 -1.67
C LEU A 104 -24.14 -12.89 -2.07
N ILE A 105 -24.59 -12.83 -3.34
CA ILE A 105 -25.86 -13.49 -3.74
C ILE A 105 -25.68 -14.95 -4.17
N LYS A 106 -24.46 -15.42 -4.50
CA LYS A 106 -24.28 -16.77 -5.06
C LYS A 106 -24.05 -17.91 -4.06
N LYS A 107 -23.98 -17.65 -2.75
CA LYS A 107 -23.66 -18.71 -1.77
C LYS A 107 -24.84 -19.24 -0.95
N THR A 108 -26.05 -18.71 -1.15
CA THR A 108 -27.22 -19.08 -0.35
C THR A 108 -28.16 -20.08 -1.06
N ASP A 109 -28.01 -20.32 -2.36
CA ASP A 109 -28.97 -21.13 -3.14
C ASP A 109 -28.53 -22.60 -3.37
N LEU A 110 -27.61 -23.14 -2.56
CA LEU A 110 -27.14 -24.54 -2.70
C LEU A 110 -27.28 -25.41 -1.45
N GLU A 111 -27.96 -24.93 -0.41
CA GLU A 111 -28.40 -25.77 0.71
C GLU A 111 -29.91 -25.63 0.90
N THR A 112 -30.68 -26.34 0.07
CA THR A 112 -32.04 -26.80 0.42
C THR A 112 -32.34 -28.10 -0.31
#